data_AF-A0A8H5HBE1-F1
#
_entry.id   AF-A0A8H5HBE1-F1
#
_cell.length_a   1.000
_cell.length_b   1.000
_cell.length_c   1.000
_cell.angle_alpha   90.00
_cell.angle_beta   90.00
_cell.angle_gamma   90.00
#
_symmetry.space_group_name_H-M   'P 1'
#
loop_
_entity.id
_entity.type
_entity.pdbx_description
1 polymer ?
#
loop_
_entity_poly.entity_id
_entity_poly.type
_entity_poly.pdbx_seq_one_letter_code
_entity_poly.pdbx_strand_id
1 'polypeptide(L)'
;MLTFTTRLALRVLQRQSSSLEFLRYGSTTPPSASKPWLTPQTTDHIASLPPVPNRPLTRPTPWLTPEEMQQYLLPLHERIPWGFITLKQVKKNRASKAPKRPNEEKPEPSQPTPGNGLLYSVSYPFRRSETALEFIEEVKKIAKDERHDPNALNFYIKYVKAPAAQPDGVKTIHQVPHVHIEVQTHQAYIPDEVAELRPDRYVLRKPLGKDIIVPGLTLRDIRFVMIVDELFRDWFNSSHTATTSASISSPQTLTEKSSDPPPSTMTDAATSPRAPSESEDQGKEEWYTTFVNVPNPKLSVESVISAIFRHRFCPCCGHPHSLNECPDRLENLPTKGICEHCKKPGHWSVDCTEGAEDENASSTSGVSETEASSAERM
;
A
#
# COMPACT_ATOMS: atom_id res chain seq x y z
N MET A 1 10.37 -12.61 -44.14
CA MET A 1 9.23 -12.84 -43.22
C MET A 1 9.48 -14.13 -42.47
N LEU A 2 9.84 -14.04 -41.19
CA LEU A 2 10.02 -15.20 -40.32
C LEU A 2 8.82 -15.28 -39.38
N THR A 3 8.13 -16.42 -39.37
CA THR A 3 6.87 -16.63 -38.67
C THR A 3 7.05 -16.66 -37.15
N PHE A 4 6.04 -16.15 -36.45
CA PHE A 4 5.99 -15.89 -35.00
C PHE A 4 6.34 -17.10 -34.10
N THR A 5 6.23 -18.33 -34.62
CA THR A 5 6.49 -19.58 -33.90
C THR A 5 7.96 -19.80 -33.54
N THR A 6 8.92 -19.24 -34.29
CA THR A 6 10.35 -19.50 -34.04
C THR A 6 10.93 -18.66 -32.90
N ARG A 7 10.27 -17.56 -32.50
CA ARG A 7 10.74 -16.70 -31.39
C ARG A 7 10.40 -17.26 -30.00
N LEU A 8 9.39 -18.12 -29.88
CA LEU A 8 9.00 -18.72 -28.60
C LEU A 8 9.94 -19.88 -28.19
N ALA A 9 10.41 -20.67 -29.16
CA ALA A 9 11.32 -21.80 -28.90
C ALA A 9 12.70 -21.36 -28.37
N LEU A 10 13.18 -20.18 -28.79
CA LEU A 10 14.49 -19.66 -28.35
C LEU A 10 14.51 -19.15 -26.90
N ARG A 11 13.36 -18.78 -26.31
CA ARG A 11 13.30 -18.37 -24.89
C ARG A 11 13.19 -19.53 -23.91
N VAL A 12 12.71 -20.70 -24.34
CA VAL A 12 12.59 -21.89 -23.48
C VAL A 12 13.94 -22.56 -23.27
N LEU A 13 14.83 -22.54 -24.26
CA LEU A 13 16.16 -23.15 -24.15
C LEU A 13 17.15 -22.34 -23.30
N GLN A 14 16.95 -21.02 -23.15
CA GLN A 14 17.79 -20.19 -22.28
C GLN A 14 17.41 -20.29 -20.79
N ARG A 15 16.40 -21.10 -20.44
CA ARG A 15 15.90 -21.32 -19.07
C ARG A 15 16.50 -22.54 -18.37
N GLN A 16 17.32 -23.35 -19.04
CA GLN A 16 17.90 -24.58 -18.46
C GLN A 16 19.37 -24.47 -17.98
N SER A 17 20.06 -23.34 -18.17
CA SER A 17 21.49 -23.24 -17.81
C SER A 17 21.81 -22.39 -16.57
N SER A 18 20.84 -22.10 -15.70
CA SER A 18 21.04 -21.21 -14.54
C SER A 18 20.64 -21.84 -13.20
N SER A 19 20.77 -23.16 -13.07
CA SER A 19 20.44 -23.87 -11.83
C SER A 19 21.50 -24.90 -11.50
N LEU A 20 22.64 -24.45 -10.96
CA LEU A 20 23.51 -25.21 -10.05
C LEU A 20 24.69 -24.32 -9.64
N GLU A 21 24.47 -23.45 -8.65
CA GLU A 21 25.53 -23.00 -7.73
C GLU A 21 24.88 -22.22 -6.57
N PHE A 22 24.37 -22.99 -5.59
CA PHE A 22 24.12 -22.49 -4.25
C PHE A 22 24.54 -23.63 -3.31
N LEU A 23 25.69 -23.46 -2.64
CA LEU A 23 25.97 -23.84 -1.25
C LEU A 23 27.48 -23.71 -0.98
N ARG A 24 27.87 -22.59 -0.37
CA ARG A 24 28.85 -22.47 0.74
C ARG A 24 29.30 -21.01 0.81
N TYR A 25 28.82 -20.28 1.81
CA TYR A 25 29.64 -19.22 2.41
C TYR A 25 29.48 -19.27 3.92
N GLY A 26 30.62 -19.47 4.57
CA GLY A 26 30.78 -19.49 6.01
C GLY A 26 30.63 -18.11 6.61
N SER A 27 30.41 -18.13 7.92
CA SER A 27 30.33 -16.97 8.80
C SER A 27 31.66 -16.22 8.83
N THR A 28 31.66 -14.99 8.31
CA THR A 28 32.63 -13.94 8.67
C THR A 28 31.87 -12.64 8.84
N THR A 29 31.93 -12.09 10.04
CA THR A 29 31.41 -10.78 10.42
C THR A 29 32.13 -9.68 9.60
N PRO A 30 31.41 -8.81 8.87
CA PRO A 30 32.03 -7.65 8.26
C PRO A 30 32.16 -6.50 9.28
N PRO A 31 33.20 -5.65 9.14
CA PRO A 31 33.38 -4.48 9.98
C PRO A 31 32.31 -3.42 9.68
N SER A 32 31.95 -2.69 10.73
CA SER A 32 31.07 -1.52 10.72
C SER A 32 31.52 -0.50 9.68
N ALA A 33 30.82 -0.46 8.54
CA ALA A 33 30.95 0.57 7.53
C ALA A 33 29.82 1.58 7.72
N SER A 34 30.20 2.82 8.01
CA SER A 34 29.33 4.00 7.94
C SER A 34 28.61 4.04 6.60
N LYS A 35 27.28 4.18 6.66
CA LYS A 35 26.40 4.22 5.48
C LYS A 35 26.87 5.35 4.54
N PRO A 36 27.28 5.06 3.31
CA PRO A 36 27.53 6.10 2.32
C PRO A 36 26.21 6.83 2.05
N TRP A 37 26.27 8.15 2.14
CA TRP A 37 25.17 9.05 1.84
C TRP A 37 24.65 8.79 0.41
N LEU A 38 23.34 8.79 0.29
CA LEU A 38 22.59 8.67 -0.96
C LEU A 38 23.21 9.61 -2.00
N THR A 39 23.73 9.03 -3.09
CA THR A 39 24.04 9.79 -4.28
C THR A 39 22.73 10.39 -4.79
N PRO A 40 22.64 11.71 -5.04
CA PRO A 40 21.47 12.29 -5.69
C PRO A 40 21.31 11.59 -7.04
N GLN A 41 20.22 10.84 -7.22
CA GLN A 41 19.87 10.35 -8.55
C GLN A 41 19.63 11.59 -9.42
N THR A 42 20.42 11.72 -10.48
CA THR A 42 20.31 12.81 -11.43
C THR A 42 18.93 12.82 -12.06
N THR A 43 18.36 14.02 -12.17
CA THR A 43 17.01 14.36 -12.62
C THR A 43 16.66 13.80 -14.02
N ASP A 44 17.67 13.41 -14.81
CA ASP A 44 17.55 12.91 -16.18
C ASP A 44 16.96 11.49 -16.31
N HIS A 45 16.81 10.76 -15.20
CA HIS A 45 16.11 9.46 -15.21
C HIS A 45 14.62 9.54 -14.88
N ILE A 46 14.08 10.74 -14.65
CA ILE A 46 12.63 10.97 -14.66
C ILE A 46 12.18 10.97 -16.12
N ALA A 47 12.24 9.81 -16.77
CA ALA A 47 11.50 9.61 -18.01
C ALA A 47 10.04 10.02 -17.73
N SER A 48 9.38 10.66 -18.69
CA SER A 48 7.97 11.01 -18.56
C SER A 48 7.17 9.75 -18.23
N LEU A 49 6.14 9.85 -17.39
CA LEU A 49 5.17 8.76 -17.27
C LEU A 49 4.67 8.40 -18.68
N PRO A 50 4.33 7.13 -18.94
CA PRO A 50 3.68 6.77 -20.19
C PRO A 50 2.42 7.64 -20.38
N PRO A 51 1.95 7.86 -21.62
CA PRO A 51 0.69 8.56 -21.84
C PRO A 51 -0.46 7.80 -21.16
N VAL A 52 -1.46 8.53 -20.67
CA VAL A 52 -2.64 7.93 -20.06
C VAL A 52 -3.31 6.96 -21.06
N PRO A 53 -3.52 5.67 -20.73
CA PRO A 53 -4.09 4.72 -21.67
C PRO A 53 -5.54 5.08 -22.02
N ASN A 54 -6.00 4.67 -23.19
CA ASN A 54 -7.39 4.85 -23.61
C ASN A 54 -8.36 4.11 -22.68
N ARG A 55 -9.57 4.64 -22.53
CA ARG A 55 -10.62 4.00 -21.72
C ARG A 55 -10.98 2.63 -22.29
N PRO A 56 -10.91 1.54 -21.51
CA PRO A 56 -11.32 0.21 -21.97
C PRO A 56 -12.81 0.14 -22.29
N LEU A 57 -13.12 -0.25 -23.53
CA LEU A 57 -14.49 -0.34 -24.04
C LEU A 57 -15.19 -1.67 -23.69
N THR A 58 -14.43 -2.72 -23.35
CA THR A 58 -14.96 -4.06 -23.10
C THR A 58 -15.37 -4.26 -21.64
N ARG A 59 -16.39 -5.10 -21.41
CA ARG A 59 -16.79 -5.59 -20.09
C ARG A 59 -17.10 -7.10 -20.22
N PRO A 60 -16.50 -7.98 -19.39
CA PRO A 60 -15.47 -7.71 -18.39
C PRO A 60 -14.16 -7.21 -19.01
N THR A 61 -13.38 -6.44 -18.25
CA THR A 61 -12.07 -5.94 -18.71
C THR A 61 -11.01 -7.02 -18.47
N PRO A 62 -10.03 -7.23 -19.37
CA PRO A 62 -8.91 -8.10 -19.08
C PRO A 62 -8.06 -7.57 -17.92
N TRP A 63 -7.42 -8.47 -17.17
CA TRP A 63 -6.25 -8.11 -16.37
C TRP A 63 -5.17 -7.49 -17.25
N LEU A 64 -4.31 -6.68 -16.64
CA LEU A 64 -3.11 -6.18 -17.31
C LEU A 64 -2.27 -7.35 -17.83
N THR A 65 -1.91 -7.29 -19.11
CA THR A 65 -0.91 -8.17 -19.72
C THR A 65 0.48 -7.90 -19.14
N PRO A 66 1.44 -8.84 -19.27
CA PRO A 66 2.82 -8.61 -18.83
C PRO A 66 3.44 -7.34 -19.42
N GLU A 67 3.17 -7.07 -20.70
CA GLU A 67 3.60 -5.88 -21.41
C GLU A 67 2.99 -4.60 -20.83
N GLU A 68 1.69 -4.60 -20.53
CA GLU A 68 1.01 -3.46 -19.90
C GLU A 68 1.49 -3.24 -18.46
N MET A 69 1.76 -4.31 -17.70
CA MET A 69 2.35 -4.19 -16.37
C MET A 69 3.75 -3.54 -16.45
N GLN A 70 4.57 -3.97 -17.40
CA GLN A 70 5.89 -3.39 -17.63
C GLN A 70 5.80 -1.91 -18.07
N GLN A 71 4.84 -1.59 -18.94
CA GLN A 71 4.67 -0.26 -19.52
C GLN A 71 4.09 0.74 -18.51
N TYR A 72 3.09 0.35 -17.73
CA TYR A 72 2.34 1.27 -16.87
C TYR A 72 2.59 1.02 -15.40
N LEU A 73 2.42 -0.23 -14.95
CA LEU A 73 2.39 -0.53 -13.52
C LEU A 73 3.75 -0.32 -12.84
N LEU A 74 4.85 -0.74 -13.49
CA LEU A 74 6.19 -0.56 -12.92
C LEU A 74 6.59 0.93 -12.86
N PRO A 75 6.45 1.75 -13.93
CA PRO A 75 6.74 3.18 -13.84
C PRO A 75 5.90 3.92 -12.80
N LEU A 76 4.62 3.56 -12.65
CA LEU A 76 3.76 4.15 -11.61
C LEU A 76 4.27 3.79 -10.21
N HIS A 77 4.67 2.54 -9.99
CA HIS A 77 5.22 2.11 -8.70
C HIS A 77 6.57 2.77 -8.37
N GLU A 78 7.41 3.02 -9.38
CA GLU A 78 8.72 3.64 -9.20
C GLU A 78 8.63 5.15 -8.94
N ARG A 79 7.62 5.82 -9.50
CA ARG A 79 7.55 7.30 -9.54
C ARG A 79 6.50 7.90 -8.66
N ILE A 80 5.43 7.16 -8.41
CA ILE A 80 4.30 7.61 -7.61
C ILE A 80 4.22 6.69 -6.40
N PRO A 81 3.86 7.19 -5.20
CA PRO A 81 3.76 6.37 -3.99
C PRO A 81 2.62 5.34 -4.00
N TRP A 82 2.18 4.86 -5.17
CA TRP A 82 1.26 3.74 -5.28
C TRP A 82 2.00 2.42 -4.99
N GLY A 83 1.48 1.72 -4.00
CA GLY A 83 2.01 0.44 -3.54
C GLY A 83 0.98 -0.67 -3.64
N PHE A 84 1.50 -1.89 -3.66
CA PHE A 84 0.67 -3.07 -3.50
C PHE A 84 0.48 -3.40 -2.03
N ILE A 85 -0.77 -3.58 -1.62
CA ILE A 85 -1.11 -4.05 -0.29
C ILE A 85 -1.90 -5.34 -0.44
N THR A 86 -1.51 -6.37 0.32
CA THR A 86 -2.29 -7.60 0.42
C THR A 86 -3.44 -7.39 1.41
N LEU A 87 -4.60 -8.03 1.20
CA LEU A 87 -5.69 -7.99 2.20
C LEU A 87 -5.25 -8.44 3.60
N LYS A 88 -4.27 -9.35 3.71
CA LYS A 88 -3.68 -9.73 4.99
C LYS A 88 -3.03 -8.54 5.69
N GLN A 89 -2.27 -7.71 4.95
CA GLN A 89 -1.69 -6.48 5.49
C GLN A 89 -2.77 -5.48 5.86
N VAL A 90 -3.81 -5.30 5.04
CA VAL A 90 -4.95 -4.42 5.38
C VAL A 90 -5.60 -4.87 6.69
N LYS A 91 -5.92 -6.17 6.83
CA LYS A 91 -6.50 -6.75 8.05
C LYS A 91 -5.59 -6.57 9.26
N LYS A 92 -4.29 -6.82 9.12
CA LYS A 92 -3.29 -6.60 10.18
C LYS A 92 -3.26 -5.14 10.61
N ASN A 93 -3.23 -4.20 9.66
CA ASN A 93 -3.18 -2.77 9.92
C ASN A 93 -4.47 -2.25 10.58
N ARG A 94 -5.63 -2.83 10.25
CA ARG A 94 -6.91 -2.54 10.92
C ARG A 94 -6.95 -3.11 12.33
N ALA A 95 -6.58 -4.37 12.51
CA ALA A 95 -6.57 -5.05 13.81
C ALA A 95 -5.62 -4.38 14.82
N SER A 96 -4.47 -3.86 14.37
CA SER A 96 -3.55 -3.14 15.24
C SER A 96 -4.03 -1.74 15.67
N LYS A 97 -5.01 -1.18 14.95
CA LYS A 97 -5.51 0.20 15.20
C LYS A 97 -6.84 0.23 15.96
N ALA A 98 -7.59 -0.87 15.97
CA ALA A 98 -8.81 -0.94 16.76
C ALA A 98 -8.44 -0.91 18.25
N PRO A 99 -8.89 0.10 19.02
CA PRO A 99 -8.70 0.11 20.47
C PRO A 99 -9.32 -1.16 21.04
N LYS A 100 -8.56 -1.96 21.80
CA LYS A 100 -9.08 -3.14 22.49
C LYS A 100 -10.11 -2.69 23.51
N ARG A 101 -11.38 -2.63 23.11
CA ARG A 101 -12.49 -2.39 24.02
C ARG A 101 -12.67 -3.66 24.86
N PRO A 102 -12.63 -3.59 26.20
CA PRO A 102 -12.60 -4.77 27.06
C PRO A 102 -13.85 -5.66 26.97
N ASN A 103 -14.94 -5.20 26.35
CA ASN A 103 -16.21 -5.94 26.23
C ASN A 103 -16.77 -5.95 24.79
N GLU A 104 -15.96 -5.74 23.75
CA GLU A 104 -16.48 -5.85 22.38
C GLU A 104 -16.62 -7.34 22.03
N GLU A 105 -17.86 -7.82 21.95
CA GLU A 105 -18.19 -9.14 21.42
C GLU A 105 -17.42 -9.36 20.12
N LYS A 106 -16.75 -10.52 20.03
CA LYS A 106 -15.94 -10.91 18.88
C LYS A 106 -16.79 -10.64 17.62
N PRO A 107 -16.39 -9.68 16.76
CA PRO A 107 -17.22 -9.28 15.64
C PRO A 107 -17.54 -10.53 14.82
N GLU A 108 -18.84 -10.71 14.54
CA GLU A 108 -19.34 -11.79 13.72
C GLU A 108 -18.44 -11.88 12.47
N PRO A 109 -17.90 -13.05 12.12
CA PRO A 109 -16.92 -13.17 11.05
C PRO A 109 -17.52 -12.59 9.77
N SER A 110 -17.13 -11.34 9.45
CA SER A 110 -17.55 -10.65 8.24
C SER A 110 -17.32 -11.60 7.08
N GLN A 111 -18.33 -11.75 6.21
CA GLN A 111 -18.30 -12.71 5.11
C GLN A 111 -16.90 -12.80 4.50
N PRO A 112 -16.34 -14.02 4.34
CA PRO A 112 -14.99 -14.22 3.86
C PRO A 112 -14.85 -13.48 2.54
N THR A 113 -14.15 -12.35 2.54
CA THR A 113 -13.93 -11.56 1.33
C THR A 113 -13.12 -12.47 0.41
N PRO A 114 -13.67 -12.87 -0.76
CA PRO A 114 -13.04 -13.91 -1.57
C PRO A 114 -11.67 -13.43 -2.08
N GLY A 115 -10.64 -14.18 -1.66
CA GLY A 115 -9.24 -14.04 -2.09
C GLY A 115 -8.46 -12.96 -1.36
N ASN A 116 -7.21 -13.25 -0.95
CA ASN A 116 -6.29 -12.23 -0.44
C ASN A 116 -5.81 -11.37 -1.62
N GLY A 117 -6.64 -10.44 -2.05
CA GLY A 117 -6.34 -9.59 -3.17
C GLY A 117 -5.06 -8.79 -2.99
N LEU A 118 -4.32 -8.65 -4.09
CA LEU A 118 -3.37 -7.56 -4.26
C LEU A 118 -4.20 -6.31 -4.59
N LEU A 119 -4.23 -5.36 -3.68
CA LEU A 119 -4.84 -4.04 -3.86
C LEU A 119 -3.75 -3.07 -4.29
N TYR A 120 -4.08 -2.15 -5.19
CA TYR A 120 -3.20 -1.05 -5.55
C TYR A 120 -3.70 0.21 -4.84
N SER A 121 -2.84 0.85 -4.06
CA SER A 121 -3.27 1.91 -3.16
C SER A 121 -2.22 2.98 -2.95
N VAL A 122 -2.67 4.18 -2.59
CA VAL A 122 -1.83 5.33 -2.26
C VAL A 122 -2.44 6.12 -1.10
N SER A 123 -1.60 6.88 -0.40
CA SER A 123 -2.07 7.87 0.57
C SER A 123 -1.44 9.22 0.25
N TYR A 124 -2.26 10.18 -0.17
CA TYR A 124 -1.83 11.54 -0.48
C TYR A 124 -1.90 12.43 0.77
N PRO A 125 -0.78 13.00 1.24
CA PRO A 125 -0.76 13.98 2.33
C PRO A 125 -1.15 15.39 1.85
N PHE A 126 -1.91 16.10 2.69
CA PHE A 126 -2.35 17.48 2.46
C PHE A 126 -1.92 18.38 3.61
N ARG A 127 -1.80 19.69 3.33
CA ARG A 127 -1.50 20.71 4.36
C ARG A 127 -2.72 21.02 5.23
N ARG A 128 -3.92 20.99 4.64
CA ARG A 128 -5.18 21.40 5.26
C ARG A 128 -6.27 20.37 5.01
N SER A 129 -7.18 20.22 5.97
CA SER A 129 -8.28 19.26 5.86
C SER A 129 -9.25 19.64 4.74
N GLU A 130 -9.49 20.93 4.56
CA GLU A 130 -10.40 21.47 3.55
C GLU A 130 -9.94 21.08 2.14
N THR A 131 -8.64 21.27 1.86
CA THR A 131 -8.04 20.86 0.57
C THR A 131 -8.14 19.35 0.35
N ALA A 132 -7.91 18.54 1.38
CA ALA A 132 -8.05 17.09 1.25
C ALA A 132 -9.49 16.67 0.90
N LEU A 133 -10.50 17.35 1.49
CA LEU A 133 -11.91 17.08 1.24
C LEU A 133 -12.34 17.53 -0.15
N GLU A 134 -11.91 18.70 -0.60
CA GLU A 134 -12.15 19.16 -1.97
C GLU A 134 -11.49 18.22 -3.00
N PHE A 135 -10.27 17.73 -2.74
CA PHE A 135 -9.62 16.72 -3.58
C PHE A 135 -10.45 15.43 -3.67
N ILE A 136 -11.06 14.98 -2.57
CA ILE A 136 -11.97 13.82 -2.57
C ILE A 136 -13.17 14.06 -3.51
N GLU A 137 -13.74 15.26 -3.52
CA GLU A 137 -14.86 15.58 -4.41
C GLU A 137 -14.44 15.57 -5.90
N GLU A 138 -13.24 16.05 -6.22
CA GLU A 138 -12.69 15.95 -7.58
C GLU A 138 -12.40 14.49 -7.99
N VAL A 139 -11.86 13.68 -7.08
CA VAL A 139 -11.67 12.23 -7.32
C VAL A 139 -13.00 11.52 -7.58
N LYS A 140 -14.09 11.90 -6.87
CA LYS A 140 -15.44 11.37 -7.14
C LYS A 140 -15.94 11.75 -8.53
N LYS A 141 -15.65 12.97 -9.01
CA LYS A 141 -15.98 13.37 -10.39
C LYS A 141 -15.22 12.52 -11.41
N ILE A 142 -13.91 12.31 -11.20
CA ILE A 142 -13.09 11.43 -12.05
C ILE A 142 -13.67 10.01 -12.07
N ALA A 143 -14.05 9.46 -10.91
CA ALA A 143 -14.65 8.12 -10.81
C ALA A 143 -15.94 8.00 -11.62
N LYS A 144 -16.80 9.01 -11.54
CA LYS A 144 -18.05 9.11 -12.32
C LYS A 144 -17.76 9.19 -13.82
N ASP A 145 -16.82 10.03 -14.22
CA ASP A 145 -16.48 10.24 -15.63
C ASP A 145 -15.86 8.99 -16.25
N GLU A 146 -14.96 8.32 -15.53
CA GLU A 146 -14.34 7.04 -15.92
C GLU A 146 -15.27 5.83 -15.74
N ARG A 147 -16.43 6.01 -15.11
CA ARG A 147 -17.38 4.93 -14.74
C ARG A 147 -16.66 3.79 -14.01
N HIS A 148 -15.81 4.17 -13.07
CA HIS A 148 -14.95 3.28 -12.30
C HIS A 148 -14.75 3.85 -10.90
N ASP A 149 -15.45 3.26 -9.93
CA ASP A 149 -15.35 3.66 -8.53
C ASP A 149 -14.13 3.01 -7.87
N PRO A 150 -13.37 3.75 -7.03
CA PRO A 150 -12.32 3.15 -6.21
C PRO A 150 -12.93 2.18 -5.18
N ASN A 151 -12.20 1.16 -4.76
CA ASN A 151 -12.65 0.25 -3.68
C ASN A 151 -12.67 0.97 -2.33
N ALA A 152 -11.80 1.95 -2.15
CA ALA A 152 -11.79 2.80 -0.97
C ALA A 152 -11.35 4.22 -1.32
N LEU A 153 -12.01 5.20 -0.71
CA LEU A 153 -11.67 6.62 -0.78
C LEU A 153 -11.90 7.21 0.62
N ASN A 154 -10.86 7.25 1.43
CA ASN A 154 -10.96 7.56 2.86
C ASN A 154 -10.14 8.79 3.24
N PHE A 155 -10.74 9.67 4.02
CA PHE A 155 -10.04 10.76 4.70
C PHE A 155 -9.58 10.31 6.10
N TYR A 156 -8.35 10.64 6.49
CA TYR A 156 -7.89 10.43 7.87
C TYR A 156 -6.77 11.41 8.24
N ILE A 157 -6.61 11.66 9.55
CA ILE A 157 -5.51 12.46 10.08
C ILE A 157 -4.40 11.53 10.57
N LYS A 158 -3.18 11.73 10.06
CA LYS A 158 -1.98 11.04 10.55
C LYS A 158 -1.26 11.94 11.55
N TYR A 159 -1.06 11.45 12.76
CA TYR A 159 -0.27 12.11 13.80
C TYR A 159 1.21 11.77 13.61
N VAL A 160 2.00 12.76 13.21
CA VAL A 160 3.44 12.60 12.97
C VAL A 160 4.18 13.30 14.10
N LYS A 161 5.07 12.56 14.78
CA LYS A 161 5.97 13.16 15.78
C LYS A 161 6.99 14.01 15.03
N ALA A 162 7.15 15.28 15.43
CA ALA A 162 8.22 16.11 14.89
C ALA A 162 9.58 15.41 15.10
N PRO A 163 10.51 15.46 14.12
CA PRO A 163 11.87 15.00 14.34
C PRO A 163 12.45 15.79 15.53
N ALA A 164 12.97 15.07 16.53
CA ALA A 164 13.36 15.62 17.81
C ALA A 164 14.50 16.64 17.67
N ALA A 165 14.20 17.94 17.81
CA ALA A 165 15.21 18.99 17.94
C ALA A 165 14.67 20.31 18.51
N GLN A 166 13.63 20.28 19.37
CA GLN A 166 13.34 21.44 20.21
C GLN A 166 14.05 21.24 21.57
N PRO A 167 14.90 22.18 21.99
CA PRO A 167 15.72 22.06 23.22
C PRO A 167 14.88 22.01 24.51
N ASP A 168 13.59 22.31 24.43
CA ASP A 168 12.64 22.32 25.53
C ASP A 168 12.09 20.93 25.89
N GLY A 169 12.37 19.90 25.09
CA GLY A 169 11.87 18.54 25.30
C GLY A 169 10.36 18.38 25.07
N VAL A 170 9.67 19.40 24.53
CA VAL A 170 8.24 19.35 24.24
C VAL A 170 8.03 18.52 22.96
N LYS A 171 7.30 17.40 23.10
CA LYS A 171 6.95 16.53 21.96
C LYS A 171 5.80 17.15 21.17
N THR A 172 6.12 17.91 20.13
CA THR A 172 5.11 18.41 19.19
C THR A 172 4.62 17.26 18.30
N ILE A 173 3.29 17.09 18.27
CA ILE A 173 2.60 16.15 17.38
C ILE A 173 1.93 16.97 16.28
N HIS A 174 2.35 16.76 15.03
CA HIS A 174 1.73 17.39 13.88
C HIS A 174 0.60 16.52 13.34
N GLN A 175 -0.55 17.15 13.08
CA GLN A 175 -1.67 16.52 12.40
C GLN A 175 -1.51 16.73 10.90
N VAL A 176 -1.39 15.65 10.14
CA VAL A 176 -1.26 15.71 8.68
C VAL A 176 -2.48 15.02 8.06
N PRO A 177 -3.41 15.78 7.45
CA PRO A 177 -4.52 15.21 6.69
C PRO A 177 -4.02 14.34 5.54
N HIS A 178 -4.67 13.19 5.33
CA HIS A 178 -4.36 12.26 4.25
C HIS A 178 -5.64 11.79 3.57
N VAL A 179 -5.54 11.55 2.26
CA VAL A 179 -6.55 10.86 1.46
C VAL A 179 -5.98 9.52 1.01
N HIS A 180 -6.58 8.42 1.49
CA HIS A 180 -6.25 7.05 1.06
C HIS A 180 -7.15 6.63 -0.08
N ILE A 181 -6.55 6.07 -1.13
CA ILE A 181 -7.28 5.54 -2.28
C ILE A 181 -6.84 4.10 -2.52
N GLU A 182 -7.79 3.20 -2.71
CA GLU A 182 -7.58 1.80 -3.13
C GLU A 182 -8.33 1.55 -4.44
N VAL A 183 -7.68 0.93 -5.42
CA VAL A 183 -8.28 0.60 -6.73
C VAL A 183 -8.06 -0.85 -7.12
N GLN A 184 -9.06 -1.40 -7.80
CA GLN A 184 -9.16 -2.77 -8.27
C GLN A 184 -10.52 -2.95 -8.97
N THR A 185 -10.45 -3.49 -10.18
CA THR A 185 -11.63 -3.93 -10.90
C THR A 185 -12.14 -5.25 -10.32
N HIS A 186 -13.41 -5.28 -9.90
CA HIS A 186 -14.03 -6.47 -9.29
C HIS A 186 -14.34 -7.59 -10.29
N GLN A 187 -14.62 -7.24 -11.55
CA GLN A 187 -14.97 -8.19 -12.60
C GLN A 187 -13.99 -8.08 -13.75
N ALA A 188 -12.93 -8.88 -13.69
CA ALA A 188 -11.93 -8.93 -14.73
C ALA A 188 -11.62 -10.39 -15.10
N TYR A 189 -11.42 -10.66 -16.39
CA TYR A 189 -10.98 -11.98 -16.85
C TYR A 189 -9.46 -12.03 -16.93
N ILE A 190 -8.90 -13.22 -16.83
CA ILE A 190 -7.45 -13.45 -16.86
C ILE A 190 -7.06 -13.79 -18.31
N PRO A 191 -6.25 -12.96 -18.99
CA PRO A 191 -5.73 -13.29 -20.31
C PRO A 191 -4.87 -14.55 -20.30
N ASP A 192 -4.81 -15.28 -21.43
CA ASP A 192 -4.04 -16.52 -21.57
C ASP A 192 -2.55 -16.27 -21.24
N GLU A 193 -2.01 -15.12 -21.64
CA GLU A 193 -0.63 -14.69 -21.39
C GLU A 193 -0.32 -14.57 -19.89
N VAL A 194 -1.31 -14.13 -19.10
CA VAL A 194 -1.18 -14.02 -17.64
C VAL A 194 -1.38 -15.39 -16.99
N ALA A 195 -2.32 -16.19 -17.50
CA ALA A 195 -2.60 -17.54 -17.02
C ALA A 195 -1.40 -18.51 -17.22
N GLU A 196 -0.60 -18.30 -18.26
CA GLU A 196 0.63 -19.06 -18.54
C GLU A 196 1.77 -18.73 -17.57
N LEU A 197 1.77 -17.52 -16.99
CA LEU A 197 2.76 -17.07 -16.02
C LEU A 197 2.46 -17.50 -14.59
N ARG A 198 1.46 -18.36 -14.41
CA ARG A 198 1.15 -19.00 -13.13
C ARG A 198 2.38 -19.71 -12.57
N PRO A 199 2.71 -19.52 -11.27
CA PRO A 199 3.79 -20.27 -10.64
C PRO A 199 3.57 -21.78 -10.78
N ASP A 200 4.63 -22.53 -11.10
CA ASP A 200 4.61 -23.99 -11.12
C ASP A 200 4.64 -24.58 -9.70
N ARG A 201 3.58 -24.26 -8.94
CA ARG A 201 3.41 -24.64 -7.54
C ARG A 201 2.12 -25.42 -7.29
N TYR A 202 1.28 -25.55 -8.31
CA TYR A 202 -0.01 -26.20 -8.21
C TYR A 202 0.13 -27.70 -8.40
N VAL A 203 -0.52 -28.48 -7.54
CA VAL A 203 -0.54 -29.94 -7.66
C VAL A 203 -1.32 -30.35 -8.91
N LEU A 204 -2.43 -29.67 -9.18
CA LEU A 204 -3.21 -29.84 -10.41
C LEU A 204 -3.04 -28.64 -11.35
N ARG A 205 -2.54 -28.90 -12.56
CA ARG A 205 -2.54 -27.94 -13.66
C ARG A 205 -3.89 -27.98 -14.38
N LYS A 206 -4.94 -27.46 -13.75
CA LYS A 206 -6.19 -27.20 -14.46
C LYS A 206 -6.04 -25.93 -15.30
N PRO A 207 -6.44 -25.95 -16.59
CA PRO A 207 -6.53 -24.72 -17.37
C PRO A 207 -7.49 -23.76 -16.65
N LEU A 208 -7.13 -22.48 -16.60
CA LEU A 208 -8.12 -21.47 -16.22
C LEU A 208 -9.10 -21.38 -17.39
N GLY A 209 -10.39 -21.60 -17.13
CA GLY A 209 -11.39 -21.35 -18.15
C GLY A 209 -11.35 -19.88 -18.56
N LYS A 210 -11.60 -19.60 -19.85
CA LYS A 210 -11.69 -18.23 -20.38
C LYS A 210 -12.78 -17.40 -19.69
N ASP A 211 -13.71 -18.09 -19.03
CA ASP A 211 -14.86 -17.52 -18.33
C ASP A 211 -14.57 -17.21 -16.85
N ILE A 212 -13.35 -17.41 -16.36
CA ILE A 212 -13.01 -17.10 -14.96
C ILE A 212 -12.96 -15.58 -14.78
N ILE A 213 -13.96 -15.07 -14.05
CA ILE A 213 -14.05 -13.66 -13.65
C ILE A 213 -13.63 -13.53 -12.20
N VAL A 214 -12.56 -12.77 -11.97
CA VAL A 214 -12.00 -12.53 -10.65
C VAL A 214 -11.54 -11.07 -10.52
N PRO A 215 -11.51 -10.51 -9.30
CA PRO A 215 -10.96 -9.17 -9.11
C PRO A 215 -9.49 -9.11 -9.53
N GLY A 216 -9.08 -8.02 -10.17
CA GLY A 216 -7.73 -7.82 -10.68
C GLY A 216 -7.44 -6.38 -11.09
N LEU A 217 -6.18 -6.11 -11.41
CA LEU A 217 -5.77 -4.81 -11.96
C LEU A 217 -5.90 -4.84 -13.47
N THR A 218 -6.50 -3.79 -14.01
CA THR A 218 -6.83 -3.63 -15.42
C THR A 218 -6.38 -2.24 -15.90
N LEU A 219 -6.48 -1.98 -17.20
CA LEU A 219 -6.23 -0.65 -17.75
C LEU A 219 -7.19 0.43 -17.20
N ARG A 220 -8.37 0.07 -16.66
CA ARG A 220 -9.26 1.06 -16.00
C ARG A 220 -8.63 1.60 -14.74
N ASP A 221 -8.06 0.70 -13.93
CA ASP A 221 -7.39 1.05 -12.69
C ASP A 221 -6.18 1.94 -13.00
N ILE A 222 -5.33 1.55 -13.97
CA ILE A 222 -4.18 2.33 -14.43
C ILE A 222 -4.57 3.73 -14.91
N ARG A 223 -5.60 3.82 -15.76
CA ARG A 223 -6.07 5.11 -16.25
C ARG A 223 -6.54 6.02 -15.11
N PHE A 224 -7.34 5.47 -14.19
CA PHE A 224 -7.87 6.21 -13.06
C PHE A 224 -6.76 6.74 -12.16
N VAL A 225 -5.78 5.90 -11.78
CA VAL A 225 -4.69 6.34 -10.89
C VAL A 225 -3.83 7.42 -11.52
N MET A 226 -3.60 7.36 -12.84
CA MET A 226 -2.81 8.36 -13.56
C MET A 226 -3.50 9.74 -13.56
N ILE A 227 -4.81 9.78 -13.82
CA ILE A 227 -5.58 11.03 -13.81
C ILE A 227 -5.65 11.61 -12.39
N VAL A 228 -5.83 10.76 -11.38
CA VAL A 228 -5.86 11.19 -9.98
C VAL A 228 -4.50 11.72 -9.51
N ASP A 229 -3.39 11.11 -9.94
CA ASP A 229 -2.05 11.62 -9.62
C ASP A 229 -1.77 12.95 -10.32
N GLU A 230 -2.16 13.10 -11.57
CA GLU A 230 -2.06 14.37 -12.30
C GLU A 230 -2.82 15.50 -11.58
N LEU A 231 -4.07 15.24 -11.19
CA LEU A 231 -4.87 16.16 -10.36
C LEU A 231 -4.15 16.53 -9.06
N PHE A 232 -3.60 15.54 -8.35
CA PHE A 232 -2.90 15.77 -7.09
C PHE A 232 -1.65 16.65 -7.27
N ARG A 233 -0.88 16.42 -8.33
CA ARG A 233 0.32 17.20 -8.65
C ARG A 233 -0.01 18.64 -9.02
N ASP A 234 -1.07 18.87 -9.78
CA ASP A 234 -1.52 20.22 -10.14
C ASP A 234 -1.91 21.03 -8.91
N TRP A 235 -2.59 20.40 -7.96
CA TRP A 235 -2.94 20.98 -6.68
C TRP A 235 -1.72 21.34 -5.83
N PHE A 236 -0.78 20.40 -5.76
CA PHE A 236 0.48 20.61 -5.05
C PHE A 236 1.21 21.82 -5.63
N ASN A 237 1.39 21.87 -6.95
CA ASN A 237 2.10 22.95 -7.63
C ASN A 237 1.38 24.32 -7.50
N SER A 238 0.05 24.35 -7.62
CA SER A 238 -0.75 25.59 -7.53
C SER A 238 -0.67 26.24 -6.14
N SER A 239 -0.56 25.41 -5.09
CA SER A 239 -0.45 25.88 -3.71
C SER A 239 0.87 26.63 -3.43
N HIS A 240 1.92 26.36 -4.20
CA HIS A 240 3.22 27.03 -4.05
C HIS A 240 3.29 28.37 -4.77
N THR A 241 2.56 28.54 -5.88
CA THR A 241 2.61 29.79 -6.66
C THR A 241 1.84 30.93 -6.00
N ALA A 242 0.72 30.65 -5.31
CA ALA A 242 -0.13 31.69 -4.73
C ALA A 242 0.55 32.49 -3.60
N THR A 243 1.45 31.87 -2.82
CA THR A 243 2.14 32.54 -1.70
C THR A 243 3.24 33.50 -2.16
N THR A 244 3.84 33.28 -3.33
CA THR A 244 4.99 34.09 -3.79
C THR A 244 4.56 35.40 -4.45
N SER A 245 3.37 35.46 -5.05
CA SER A 245 2.89 36.65 -5.77
C SER A 245 2.26 37.73 -4.88
N ALA A 246 1.94 37.44 -3.61
CA ALA A 246 1.30 38.41 -2.71
C ALA A 246 2.28 39.33 -1.95
N SER A 247 3.60 39.12 -2.05
CA SER A 247 4.60 39.79 -1.21
C SER A 247 5.49 40.84 -1.91
N ILE A 248 5.22 41.18 -3.19
CA ILE A 248 6.04 42.17 -3.95
C ILE A 248 5.19 43.35 -4.46
N SER A 249 4.11 43.69 -3.77
CA SER A 249 3.43 44.98 -3.97
C SER A 249 3.45 45.78 -2.67
N SER A 250 4.62 46.35 -2.38
CA SER A 250 4.70 47.53 -1.51
C SER A 250 3.81 48.62 -2.10
N PRO A 251 2.89 49.20 -1.33
CA PRO A 251 2.14 50.37 -1.79
C PRO A 251 3.12 51.52 -1.96
N GLN A 252 3.34 51.97 -3.20
CA GLN A 252 3.91 53.29 -3.42
C GLN A 252 2.89 54.31 -2.94
N THR A 253 3.18 54.92 -1.80
CA THR A 253 2.47 56.05 -1.23
C THR A 253 2.57 57.22 -2.21
N LEU A 254 1.52 57.43 -3.02
CA LEU A 254 1.30 58.69 -3.71
C LEU A 254 0.98 59.74 -2.65
N THR A 255 1.91 60.67 -2.49
CA THR A 255 1.82 61.83 -1.61
C THR A 255 0.87 62.83 -2.25
N GLU A 256 -0.40 62.80 -1.86
CA GLU A 256 -1.34 63.87 -2.19
C GLU A 256 -1.25 64.97 -1.13
N LYS A 257 -0.88 66.16 -1.59
CA LYS A 257 -0.62 67.35 -0.80
C LYS A 257 -1.94 68.06 -0.52
N SER A 258 -2.53 67.86 0.65
CA SER A 258 -3.68 68.64 1.13
C SER A 258 -3.30 69.41 2.38
N SER A 259 -3.46 70.73 2.29
CA SER A 259 -3.27 71.71 3.35
C SER A 259 -4.58 71.85 4.11
N ASP A 260 -4.61 71.63 5.43
CA ASP A 260 -5.43 72.38 6.39
C ASP A 260 -5.10 72.01 7.87
N PRO A 261 -5.18 72.97 8.82
CA PRO A 261 -4.82 72.80 10.23
C PRO A 261 -5.98 72.32 11.15
N PRO A 262 -5.69 71.91 12.41
CA PRO A 262 -6.54 71.01 13.20
C PRO A 262 -7.44 71.72 14.22
N PRO A 263 -8.35 70.97 14.89
CA PRO A 263 -8.62 71.21 16.29
C PRO A 263 -8.26 70.01 17.18
N SER A 264 -7.62 70.36 18.28
CA SER A 264 -7.30 69.54 19.44
C SER A 264 -8.53 68.89 20.06
N THR A 265 -8.44 67.58 20.31
CA THR A 265 -9.09 66.95 21.46
C THR A 265 -8.24 65.79 21.95
N MET A 266 -7.81 65.91 23.20
CA MET A 266 -7.24 64.84 23.99
C MET A 266 -8.35 63.87 24.41
N THR A 267 -8.10 62.57 24.28
CA THR A 267 -8.56 61.56 25.25
C THR A 267 -7.82 60.24 25.06
N ASP A 268 -7.07 59.92 26.10
CA ASP A 268 -6.88 58.63 26.76
C ASP A 268 -6.37 57.41 26.00
N ALA A 269 -5.17 57.05 26.47
CA ALA A 269 -4.46 55.80 26.26
C ALA A 269 -5.30 54.57 26.65
N ALA A 270 -5.60 53.74 25.67
CA ALA A 270 -5.87 52.33 25.87
C ALA A 270 -4.75 51.54 25.17
N THR A 271 -3.75 51.13 25.96
CA THR A 271 -2.71 50.19 25.54
C THR A 271 -3.37 48.85 25.23
N SER A 272 -3.68 48.64 23.95
CA SER A 272 -4.16 47.37 23.43
C SER A 272 -2.98 46.39 23.36
N PRO A 273 -3.07 45.18 23.93
CA PRO A 273 -2.01 44.20 23.83
C PRO A 273 -1.84 43.81 22.36
N ARG A 274 -0.71 44.23 21.79
CA ARG A 274 -0.26 43.88 20.44
C ARG A 274 -0.28 42.36 20.33
N ALA A 275 -1.24 41.84 19.56
CA ALA A 275 -1.29 40.43 19.21
C ALA A 275 0.10 40.01 18.70
N PRO A 276 0.65 38.88 19.16
CA PRO A 276 1.92 38.39 18.64
C PRO A 276 1.73 38.22 17.14
N SER A 277 2.46 39.02 16.37
CA SER A 277 2.59 38.82 14.93
C SER A 277 3.17 37.43 14.76
N GLU A 278 2.33 36.49 14.35
CA GLU A 278 2.73 35.19 13.85
C GLU A 278 3.68 35.47 12.68
N SER A 279 4.98 35.53 12.99
CA SER A 279 6.00 35.42 11.98
C SER A 279 5.81 34.02 11.40
N GLU A 280 5.12 33.95 10.26
CA GLU A 280 5.07 32.77 9.40
C GLU A 280 6.51 32.39 9.10
N ASP A 281 7.02 31.53 9.96
CA ASP A 281 8.36 31.01 9.95
C ASP A 281 8.54 30.32 8.61
N GLN A 282 9.38 30.92 7.77
CA GLN A 282 9.75 30.41 6.45
C GLN A 282 10.68 29.20 6.56
N GLY A 283 10.52 28.37 7.61
CA GLY A 283 10.97 26.99 7.70
C GLY A 283 10.24 26.12 6.67
N LYS A 284 10.45 26.46 5.41
CA LYS A 284 9.84 25.89 4.23
C LYS A 284 10.40 24.49 3.97
N GLU A 285 9.46 23.55 3.94
CA GLU A 285 9.32 22.58 2.85
C GLU A 285 10.22 21.33 2.82
N GLU A 286 10.98 21.03 3.87
CA GLU A 286 11.73 19.74 3.91
C GLU A 286 10.87 18.51 4.26
N TRP A 287 9.66 18.67 4.80
CA TRP A 287 8.86 17.54 5.28
C TRP A 287 8.22 16.70 4.16
N TYR A 288 8.22 17.19 2.92
CA TYR A 288 7.68 16.47 1.76
C TYR A 288 8.75 15.77 0.93
N THR A 289 9.99 16.27 0.92
CA THR A 289 11.11 15.69 0.18
C THR A 289 11.55 14.34 0.75
N THR A 290 11.13 13.99 1.96
CA THR A 290 11.40 12.67 2.58
C THR A 290 10.48 11.55 2.07
N PHE A 291 9.54 11.82 1.16
CA PHE A 291 8.82 10.75 0.44
C PHE A 291 9.66 10.07 -0.64
N VAL A 292 10.89 10.56 -0.89
CA VAL A 292 11.76 10.04 -1.95
C VAL A 292 12.56 8.82 -1.46
N ASN A 293 12.23 7.68 -2.06
CA ASN A 293 13.08 6.50 -2.20
C ASN A 293 13.55 5.82 -0.90
N VAL A 294 12.61 5.17 -0.20
CA VAL A 294 13.00 3.85 0.33
C VAL A 294 13.25 2.99 -0.91
N PRO A 295 14.47 2.44 -1.12
CA PRO A 295 14.74 1.58 -2.26
C PRO A 295 13.78 0.39 -2.20
N ASN A 296 12.70 0.47 -2.97
CA ASN A 296 11.79 -0.64 -3.12
C ASN A 296 12.57 -1.73 -3.86
N PRO A 297 12.58 -2.98 -3.36
CA PRO A 297 13.17 -4.07 -4.12
C PRO A 297 12.61 -4.04 -5.54
N LYS A 298 13.48 -4.12 -6.56
CA LYS A 298 13.08 -4.03 -7.97
C LYS A 298 11.89 -4.94 -8.22
N LEU A 299 10.72 -4.32 -8.41
CA LEU A 299 9.48 -5.02 -8.64
C LEU A 299 9.53 -5.53 -10.08
N SER A 300 9.51 -6.85 -10.29
CA SER A 300 9.41 -7.43 -11.63
C SER A 300 7.97 -7.86 -11.94
N VAL A 301 7.61 -7.94 -13.21
CA VAL A 301 6.30 -8.43 -13.65
C VAL A 301 6.02 -9.84 -13.11
N GLU A 302 7.01 -10.74 -13.14
CA GLU A 302 6.89 -12.10 -12.62
C GLU A 302 6.66 -12.11 -11.12
N SER A 303 7.27 -11.18 -10.38
CA SER A 303 7.09 -11.04 -8.94
C SER A 303 5.66 -10.60 -8.60
N VAL A 304 5.10 -9.66 -9.37
CA VAL A 304 3.71 -9.19 -9.22
C VAL A 304 2.74 -10.31 -9.55
N ILE A 305 2.87 -10.93 -10.71
CA ILE A 305 2.01 -12.04 -11.14
C ILE A 305 2.09 -13.20 -10.14
N SER A 306 3.29 -13.56 -9.71
CA SER A 306 3.49 -14.58 -8.67
C SER A 306 2.79 -14.22 -7.37
N ALA A 307 2.87 -12.95 -6.92
CA ALA A 307 2.20 -12.51 -5.71
C ALA A 307 0.68 -12.60 -5.84
N ILE A 308 0.13 -12.15 -6.98
CA ILE A 308 -1.32 -12.22 -7.24
C ILE A 308 -1.79 -13.68 -7.17
N PHE A 309 -1.12 -14.58 -7.90
CA PHE A 309 -1.49 -15.99 -7.95
C PHE A 309 -1.37 -16.70 -6.60
N ARG A 310 -0.32 -16.42 -5.83
CA ARG A 310 -0.12 -17.01 -4.50
C ARG A 310 -1.18 -16.59 -3.49
N HIS A 311 -1.71 -15.38 -3.61
CA HIS A 311 -2.62 -14.84 -2.61
C HIS A 311 -4.10 -15.02 -2.97
N ARG A 312 -4.43 -15.17 -4.26
CA ARG A 312 -5.82 -15.32 -4.73
C ARG A 312 -6.26 -16.71 -5.12
N PHE A 313 -5.34 -17.59 -5.48
CA PHE A 313 -5.68 -18.90 -6.03
C PHE A 313 -5.29 -20.00 -5.07
N CYS A 314 -6.12 -21.03 -5.02
CA CYS A 314 -5.87 -22.21 -4.23
C CYS A 314 -4.55 -22.87 -4.68
N PRO A 315 -3.58 -23.10 -3.77
CA PRO A 315 -2.32 -23.74 -4.13
C PRO A 315 -2.49 -25.22 -4.56
N CYS A 316 -3.64 -25.84 -4.29
CA CYS A 316 -3.94 -27.20 -4.72
C CYS A 316 -4.35 -27.25 -6.20
N CYS A 317 -5.48 -26.62 -6.55
CA CYS A 317 -6.11 -26.74 -7.88
C CYS A 317 -5.92 -25.50 -8.79
N GLY A 318 -5.33 -24.42 -8.27
CA GLY A 318 -5.10 -23.18 -9.02
C GLY A 318 -6.36 -22.39 -9.38
N HIS A 319 -7.48 -22.60 -8.69
CA HIS A 319 -8.76 -21.89 -8.89
C HIS A 319 -9.03 -20.84 -7.78
N PRO A 320 -9.91 -19.85 -8.00
CA PRO A 320 -10.10 -18.71 -7.09
C PRO A 320 -11.00 -19.05 -5.88
N HIS A 321 -10.53 -19.93 -5.01
CA HIS A 321 -11.13 -20.21 -3.70
C HIS A 321 -10.03 -20.44 -2.65
N SER A 322 -10.41 -20.47 -1.38
CA SER A 322 -9.46 -20.78 -0.32
C SER A 322 -9.01 -22.25 -0.38
N LEU A 323 -7.87 -22.57 0.23
CA LEU A 323 -7.42 -23.96 0.33
C LEU A 323 -8.44 -24.81 1.10
N ASN A 324 -9.08 -24.28 2.14
CA ASN A 324 -10.02 -25.03 2.99
C ASN A 324 -11.28 -25.47 2.23
N GLU A 325 -11.70 -24.68 1.24
CA GLU A 325 -12.87 -24.94 0.39
C GLU A 325 -12.54 -25.83 -0.81
N CYS A 326 -11.27 -26.22 -1.00
CA CYS A 326 -10.84 -26.98 -2.16
C CYS A 326 -11.24 -28.46 -2.04
N PRO A 327 -12.14 -28.98 -2.88
CA PRO A 327 -12.51 -30.40 -2.84
C PRO A 327 -11.31 -31.29 -3.21
N ASP A 328 -10.49 -30.85 -4.17
CA ASP A 328 -9.34 -31.61 -4.66
C ASP A 328 -8.23 -31.76 -3.59
N ARG A 329 -8.25 -31.02 -2.47
CA ARG A 329 -7.10 -30.93 -1.54
C ARG A 329 -6.79 -32.22 -0.81
N LEU A 330 -7.82 -33.03 -0.56
CA LEU A 330 -7.68 -34.32 0.13
C LEU A 330 -6.99 -35.36 -0.76
N GLU A 331 -7.27 -35.30 -2.07
CA GLU A 331 -6.68 -36.21 -3.05
C GLU A 331 -5.31 -35.72 -3.55
N ASN A 332 -5.04 -34.42 -3.44
CA ASN A 332 -3.86 -33.77 -4.00
C ASN A 332 -3.01 -33.15 -2.90
N LEU A 333 -2.19 -33.99 -2.27
CA LEU A 333 -1.28 -33.60 -1.21
C LEU A 333 -0.12 -32.75 -1.78
N PRO A 334 0.43 -31.80 -0.99
CA PRO A 334 1.54 -30.99 -1.44
C PRO A 334 2.78 -31.87 -1.67
N THR A 335 3.26 -31.90 -2.91
CA THR A 335 4.49 -32.64 -3.29
C THR A 335 5.76 -31.95 -2.85
N LYS A 336 5.69 -30.63 -2.62
CA LYS A 336 6.80 -29.79 -2.19
C LYS A 336 6.39 -28.99 -0.97
N GLY A 337 7.28 -28.98 0.02
CA GLY A 337 7.10 -28.25 1.27
C GLY A 337 6.81 -29.15 2.46
N ILE A 338 7.14 -28.64 3.62
CA ILE A 338 6.81 -29.23 4.91
C ILE A 338 5.64 -28.43 5.51
N CYS A 339 4.77 -29.10 6.25
CA CYS A 339 3.72 -28.43 6.99
C CYS A 339 4.33 -27.37 7.92
N GLU A 340 3.74 -26.17 7.94
CA GLU A 340 4.27 -25.07 8.75
C GLU A 340 4.15 -25.34 10.25
N HIS A 341 3.21 -26.20 10.66
CA HIS A 341 2.96 -26.56 12.06
C HIS A 341 3.89 -27.69 12.52
N CYS A 342 3.77 -28.89 11.96
CA CYS A 342 4.52 -30.07 12.42
C CYS A 342 5.85 -30.33 11.72
N LYS A 343 6.18 -29.54 10.68
CA LYS A 343 7.40 -29.70 9.86
C LYS A 343 7.50 -31.04 9.10
N LYS A 344 6.42 -31.82 9.01
CA LYS A 344 6.36 -33.08 8.23
C LYS A 344 5.77 -32.82 6.83
N PRO A 345 6.19 -33.58 5.80
CA PRO A 345 5.60 -33.48 4.46
C PRO A 345 4.26 -34.23 4.35
N GLY A 346 3.61 -34.17 3.18
CA GLY A 346 2.49 -35.07 2.84
C GLY A 346 1.11 -34.63 3.33
N HIS A 347 0.94 -33.41 3.82
CA HIS A 347 -0.37 -32.82 4.13
C HIS A 347 -0.32 -31.30 4.06
N TRP A 348 -1.48 -30.68 3.90
CA TRP A 348 -1.60 -29.23 3.94
C TRP A 348 -1.58 -28.74 5.39
N SER A 349 -1.01 -27.54 5.64
CA SER A 349 -0.97 -26.95 7.00
C SER A 349 -2.35 -26.85 7.65
N VAL A 350 -3.40 -26.65 6.85
CA VAL A 350 -4.79 -26.53 7.30
C VAL A 350 -5.41 -27.86 7.73
N ASP A 351 -4.78 -28.98 7.36
CA ASP A 351 -5.19 -30.35 7.71
C ASP A 351 -4.25 -30.97 8.76
N CYS A 352 -3.34 -30.18 9.34
CA CYS A 352 -2.39 -30.65 10.34
C CYS A 352 -3.07 -30.94 11.68
N THR A 353 -3.01 -32.18 12.14
CA THR A 353 -3.58 -32.60 13.43
C THR A 353 -2.67 -32.37 14.63
N GLU A 354 -1.35 -32.31 14.42
CA GLU A 354 -0.34 -32.24 15.49
C GLU A 354 -0.32 -30.92 16.28
N GLY A 355 -1.13 -29.91 15.91
CA GLY A 355 -1.22 -28.63 16.61
C GLY A 355 -2.44 -28.47 17.51
N ALA A 356 -3.40 -29.40 17.48
CA ALA A 356 -4.64 -29.28 18.26
C ALA A 356 -4.51 -29.79 19.70
N GLU A 357 -3.49 -30.59 19.99
CA GLU A 357 -3.38 -31.30 21.28
C GLU A 357 -2.63 -30.46 22.35
N ASP A 358 -1.73 -29.56 21.95
CA ASP A 358 -0.86 -28.83 22.89
C ASP A 358 -1.52 -27.60 23.55
N GLU A 359 -2.51 -26.96 22.92
CA GLU A 359 -3.18 -25.79 23.53
C GLU A 359 -4.17 -26.17 24.64
N ASN A 360 -4.63 -27.43 24.68
CA ASN A 360 -5.61 -27.88 25.67
C ASN A 360 -4.96 -28.50 26.92
N ALA A 361 -3.68 -28.90 26.86
CA ALA A 361 -2.98 -29.52 27.99
C ALA A 361 -2.41 -28.51 29.00
N SER A 362 -2.30 -27.21 28.66
CA SER A 362 -1.69 -26.20 29.54
C SER A 362 -2.69 -25.47 30.46
N SER A 363 -3.97 -25.85 30.48
CA SER A 363 -5.01 -25.13 31.25
C SER A 363 -5.56 -25.88 32.48
N THR A 364 -5.03 -27.06 32.82
CA THR A 364 -5.55 -27.92 33.91
C THR A 364 -4.50 -28.36 34.93
N SER A 365 -3.59 -27.48 35.35
CA SER A 365 -2.72 -27.74 36.51
C SER A 365 -2.83 -26.61 37.54
N GLY A 366 -3.81 -26.71 38.44
CA GLY A 366 -4.00 -25.71 39.48
C GLY A 366 -5.17 -25.94 40.44
N VAL A 367 -5.50 -27.18 40.78
CA VAL A 367 -6.28 -27.48 41.99
C VAL A 367 -5.50 -28.51 42.79
N SER A 368 -4.66 -28.03 43.69
CA SER A 368 -4.04 -28.84 44.73
C SER A 368 -5.06 -29.03 45.84
N GLU A 369 -5.69 -30.20 45.88
CA GLU A 369 -6.40 -30.70 47.06
C GLU A 369 -5.37 -31.05 48.14
N THR A 370 -5.34 -30.25 49.22
CA THR A 370 -4.72 -30.63 50.49
C THR A 370 -5.75 -31.37 51.34
N GLU A 371 -5.75 -32.70 51.27
CA GLU A 371 -6.26 -33.57 52.35
C GLU A 371 -5.10 -34.41 52.88
N ALA A 372 -4.68 -34.14 54.11
CA ALA A 372 -3.80 -35.01 54.88
C ALA A 372 -4.44 -35.27 56.25
N SER A 373 -5.13 -36.41 56.28
CA SER A 373 -5.53 -37.19 57.44
C SER A 373 -4.36 -37.38 58.43
N SER A 374 -4.57 -37.00 59.70
CA SER A 374 -3.68 -37.39 60.80
C SER A 374 -4.43 -38.33 61.73
N ALA A 375 -3.90 -39.55 61.82
CA ALA A 375 -4.48 -40.69 62.51
C ALA A 375 -4.19 -40.68 64.02
N GLU A 376 -5.17 -41.14 64.80
CA GLU A 376 -5.02 -41.69 66.15
C GLU A 376 -4.10 -42.93 66.15
N ARG A 377 -3.16 -42.99 67.10
CA ARG A 377 -2.82 -44.21 67.85
C ARG A 377 -1.99 -43.87 69.10
N MET A 378 -2.53 -44.37 70.22
CA MET A 378 -2.04 -44.45 71.61
C MET A 378 -2.30 -43.24 72.52
#